data_AF-A0A358DIP7-F1
#
_entry.id   AF-A0A358DIP7-F1
#
_cell.length_a   1.000
_cell.length_b   1.000
_cell.length_c   1.000
_cell.angle_alpha   90.00
_cell.angle_beta   90.00
_cell.angle_gamma   90.00
#
_symmetry.space_group_name_H-M   'P 1'
#
loop_
_entity.id
_entity.type
_entity.pdbx_description
1 polymer ?
#
loop_
_entity_poly.entity_id
_entity_poly.type
_entity_poly.pdbx_seq_one_letter_code
_entity_poly.pdbx_strand_id
1 'polypeptide(L)' 'MYWTLELASKLEDAPWPATKDELIDFAQRSGAPLEVIENLQEIEDDTEVFETIEDIWLDYPSKE' A
#
# COMPACT_ATOMS: atom_id res chain seq x y z
N MET A 1 -10.28 5.29 3.68
CA MET A 1 -9.44 4.22 3.11
C MET A 1 -10.32 3.03 2.76
N TYR A 2 -10.27 2.57 1.50
CA TYR A 2 -11.05 1.46 0.96
C TYR A 2 -10.12 0.40 0.35
N TRP A 3 -9.77 -0.63 1.12
CA TRP A 3 -8.92 -1.72 0.62
C TRP A 3 -9.72 -2.97 0.26
N THR A 4 -9.20 -3.69 -0.72
CA THR A 4 -9.62 -5.05 -1.08
C THR A 4 -8.38 -5.91 -1.30
N LEU A 5 -8.55 -7.23 -1.32
CA LEU A 5 -7.45 -8.15 -1.64
C LEU A 5 -6.84 -7.89 -3.02
N GLU A 6 -7.66 -7.49 -4.00
CA GLU A 6 -7.18 -7.14 -5.34
C GLU A 6 -6.30 -5.90 -5.32
N LEU A 7 -6.71 -4.85 -4.60
CA LEU A 7 -5.91 -3.63 -4.45
C LEU A 7 -4.60 -3.92 -3.69
N ALA A 8 -4.69 -4.66 -2.58
CA ALA A 8 -3.53 -5.07 -1.78
C ALA A 8 -2.52 -5.89 -2.59
N SER A 9 -2.98 -6.79 -3.47
CA SER A 9 -2.09 -7.59 -4.34
C SER A 9 -1.25 -6.74 -5.30
N LYS A 10 -1.65 -5.49 -5.58
CA LYS A 10 -0.84 -4.58 -6.42
C LYS A 10 0.43 -4.10 -5.73
N LEU A 11 0.47 -4.21 -4.40
CA LEU A 11 1.63 -3.85 -3.60
C LEU A 11 2.42 -5.08 -3.12
N GLU A 12 2.08 -6.30 -3.54
CA GLU A 12 2.80 -7.52 -3.12
C GLU A 12 4.28 -7.48 -3.53
N ASP A 13 4.58 -6.91 -4.71
CA ASP A 13 5.95 -6.73 -5.24
C ASP A 13 6.54 -5.34 -4.96
N ALA A 14 5.91 -4.55 -4.07
CA ALA A 14 6.43 -3.24 -3.71
C ALA A 14 7.79 -3.37 -2.98
N PRO A 15 8.62 -2.31 -2.98
CA PRO A 15 9.98 -2.39 -2.45
C PRO A 15 10.01 -2.30 -0.91
N TRP A 16 9.31 -3.21 -0.24
CA TRP A 16 9.26 -3.27 1.23
C TRP A 16 10.64 -3.55 1.85
N PRO A 17 10.95 -2.99 3.03
CA PRO A 17 10.19 -1.95 3.73
C PRO A 17 10.24 -0.61 2.99
N ALA A 18 9.12 0.12 2.96
CA ALA A 18 8.95 1.33 2.15
C ALA A 18 8.17 2.42 2.88
N THR A 19 8.48 3.67 2.57
CA THR A 19 7.71 4.84 3.01
C THR A 19 6.45 5.03 2.16
N LYS A 20 5.49 5.83 2.66
CA LYS A 20 4.30 6.23 1.91
C LYS A 20 4.62 6.74 0.50
N ASP A 21 5.60 7.64 0.39
CA ASP A 21 5.99 8.23 -0.89
C ASP A 21 6.57 7.19 -1.85
N GLU A 22 7.40 6.26 -1.36
CA GLU A 22 7.96 5.19 -2.19
C GLU A 22 6.88 4.23 -2.70
N LEU A 23 5.87 3.92 -1.87
CA LEU A 23 4.75 3.09 -2.27
C LEU A 23 3.85 3.78 -3.30
N ILE A 24 3.62 5.09 -3.17
CA ILE A 24 2.89 5.89 -4.16
C ILE A 24 3.65 5.90 -5.49
N ASP A 25 4.96 6.15 -5.45
CA ASP A 25 5.81 6.18 -6.65
C ASP A 25 5.82 4.80 -7.34
N PHE A 26 5.91 3.73 -6.55
CA PHE A 26 5.80 2.36 -7.05
C PHE A 26 4.45 2.09 -7.70
N ALA A 27 3.33 2.42 -7.04
CA ALA A 27 1.98 2.24 -7.54
C ALA A 27 1.75 2.99 -8.87
N GLN A 28 2.26 4.21 -8.99
CA GLN A 28 2.18 4.99 -10.22
C GLN A 28 3.00 4.37 -11.36
N ARG A 29 4.23 3.93 -11.08
CA ARG A 29 5.12 3.33 -12.10
C ARG A 29 4.68 1.95 -12.55
N SER A 30 4.08 1.17 -11.66
CA SER A 30 3.54 -0.16 -11.98
C SER A 30 2.19 -0.08 -12.71
N GLY A 31 1.56 1.10 -12.75
CA GLY A 31 0.23 1.27 -13.33
C GLY A 31 -0.87 0.66 -12.47
N ALA A 32 -0.71 0.71 -11.14
CA ALA A 32 -1.74 0.30 -10.20
C ALA A 32 -3.02 1.14 -10.37
N PRO A 33 -4.19 0.59 -10.00
CA PRO A 33 -5.46 1.34 -10.00
C PRO A 33 -5.36 2.63 -9.17
N LEU A 34 -6.14 3.64 -9.55
CA LEU A 34 -6.15 4.95 -8.88
C LEU A 34 -6.50 4.79 -7.38
N GLU A 35 -7.38 3.85 -7.07
CA GLU A 35 -7.82 3.55 -5.71
C GLU A 35 -6.65 3.14 -4.80
N VAL A 36 -5.61 2.46 -5.32
CA VAL A 36 -4.41 2.13 -4.55
C VAL A 36 -3.66 3.41 -4.17
N ILE A 37 -3.51 4.32 -5.13
CA ILE A 37 -2.80 5.59 -4.94
C ILE A 37 -3.58 6.47 -3.97
N GLU A 38 -4.90 6.59 -4.12
CA GLU A 38 -5.77 7.37 -3.22
C GLU A 38 -5.71 6.81 -1.80
N ASN A 39 -5.77 5.48 -1.62
CA ASN A 39 -5.63 4.87 -0.30
C ASN A 39 -4.28 5.18 0.36
N LEU A 40 -3.18 5.08 -0.40
CA LEU A 40 -1.85 5.40 0.11
C LEU A 40 -1.73 6.90 0.47
N GLN A 41 -2.34 7.79 -0.31
CA GLN A 41 -2.36 9.23 -0.03
C GLN A 41 -3.21 9.61 1.19
N GLU A 42 -4.24 8.82 1.52
CA GLU A 42 -5.05 8.99 2.72
C GLU A 42 -4.32 8.61 4.02
N ILE A 43 -3.14 7.97 3.93
CA ILE A 43 -2.32 7.69 5.12
C ILE A 43 -1.79 9.01 5.69
N GLU A 44 -2.14 9.29 6.95
CA GLU A 44 -1.79 10.56 7.61
C GLU A 44 -0.30 10.68 7.97
N ASP A 45 0.36 9.58 8.36
CA ASP A 45 1.79 9.58 8.68
C ASP A 45 2.64 9.47 7.40
N ASP A 46 3.51 10.44 7.16
CA ASP A 46 4.46 10.47 6.03
C ASP A 46 5.87 10.00 6.41
N THR A 47 6.14 9.80 7.71
CA THR A 47 7.45 9.38 8.22
C THR A 47 7.52 7.91 8.59
N GLU A 48 6.37 7.24 8.67
CA GLU A 48 6.28 5.81 8.95
C GLU A 48 6.85 4.97 7.79
N VAL A 49 7.62 3.96 8.16
CA VAL A 49 8.13 2.93 7.25
C VAL A 49 7.26 1.70 7.45
N PHE A 50 6.65 1.23 6.37
CA PHE A 50 5.80 0.04 6.36
C PHE A 50 6.64 -1.17 5.96
N GLU A 51 6.55 -2.27 6.71
CA GLU A 51 7.24 -3.52 6.41
C GLU A 51 6.43 -4.38 5.45
N THR A 52 5.10 -4.31 5.52
CA THR A 52 4.18 -5.03 4.64
C THR A 52 2.84 -4.29 4.47
N ILE A 53 1.98 -4.84 3.61
CA ILE A 53 0.59 -4.36 3.46
C ILE A 53 -0.24 -4.49 4.74
N GLU A 54 0.12 -5.38 5.67
CA GLU A 54 -0.57 -5.54 6.97
C GLU A 54 -0.38 -4.32 7.87
N ASP A 55 0.74 -3.59 7.71
CA ASP A 55 1.00 -2.36 8.47
C ASP A 55 0.13 -1.20 7.95
N ILE A 56 -0.24 -1.22 6.68
CA ILE A 56 -1.09 -0.21 6.04
C ILE A 56 -2.57 -0.54 6.20
N TRP A 57 -2.93 -1.81 6.05
CA TRP A 57 -4.29 -2.29 6.15
C TRP A 57 -4.41 -3.33 7.26
N LEU A 58 -4.79 -2.87 8.45
CA LEU A 58 -4.92 -3.71 9.65
C LEU A 58 -5.95 -4.85 9.53
N ASP A 59 -6.93 -4.72 8.63
CA ASP A 59 -7.91 -5.80 8.35
C ASP A 59 -7.48 -6.69 7.17
N TYR A 60 -6.23 -6.59 6.71
CA TYR A 60 -5.71 -7.50 5.70
C TYR A 60 -5.84 -8.93 6.21
N PRO A 61 -6.57 -9.81 5.50
CA PRO A 61 -6.77 -11.17 5.96
C PRO A 61 -5.41 -11.87 5.94
N SER A 62 -4.88 -12.13 7.14
CA SER A 62 -3.66 -12.91 7.31
C SER A 62 -3.80 -14.23 6.56
N LYS A 63 -2.83 -14.55 5.70
CA LYS A 63 -2.74 -15.85 5.03
C LYS A 63 -2.48 -16.92 6.11
N GLU A 64 -3.53 -17.42 6.77
CA GLU A 64 -3.50 -18.74 7.46
C GLU A 64 -3.48 -19.89 6.45
#